data_AF-A0A499VC78-F1
#
_entry.id   AF-A0A499VC78-F1
#
_cell.length_a   1.000
_cell.length_b   1.000
_cell.length_c   1.000
_cell.angle_alpha   90.00
_cell.angle_beta   90.00
_cell.angle_gamma   90.00
#
_symmetry.space_group_name_H-M   'P 1'
#
loop_
_entity.id
_entity.type
_entity.pdbx_description
1 polymer ?
#
loop_
_entity_poly.entity_id
_entity_poly.type
_entity_poly.pdbx_seq_one_letter_code
_entity_poly.pdbx_strand_id
1 'polypeptide(L)' 'MLSDGVRVAVYDDSPAAHLEPLAPAWDGEGGRGLLLVQALAQAWGVATARPYGRKHVWFELRSGSGG' A
#
# COMPACT_ATOMS: atom_id res chain seq x y z
N MET A 1 20.35 -12.01 -11.31
CA MET A 1 19.81 -10.72 -11.77
C MET A 1 18.86 -10.23 -10.70
N LEU A 2 19.04 -9.00 -10.22
CA LEU A 2 18.06 -8.39 -9.31
C LEU A 2 16.76 -8.24 -10.08
N SER A 3 15.66 -8.78 -9.54
CA SER A 3 14.33 -8.61 -10.12
C SER A 3 14.07 -7.12 -10.30
N ASP A 4 13.82 -6.68 -11.54
CA ASP A 4 13.59 -5.27 -11.86
C ASP A 4 12.25 -4.84 -11.25
N GLY A 5 12.30 -4.18 -10.09
CA GLY A 5 11.12 -3.86 -9.31
C GLY A 5 11.41 -3.09 -8.03
N VAL A 6 10.40 -2.39 -7.53
CA VAL A 6 10.44 -1.56 -6.33
C VAL A 6 9.47 -2.11 -5.30
N ARG A 7 9.92 -2.21 -4.05
CA ARG A 7 9.06 -2.42 -2.90
C ARG A 7 8.87 -1.11 -2.14
N VAL A 8 7.63 -0.76 -1.88
CA VAL A 8 7.25 0.45 -1.14
C VAL A 8 6.57 0.04 0.16
N ALA A 9 6.91 0.72 1.26
CA ALA A 9 6.25 0.57 2.55
C ALA A 9 5.93 1.95 3.13
N VAL A 10 4.70 2.12 3.60
CA VAL A 10 4.22 3.36 4.23
C VAL A 10 3.85 3.05 5.66
N TYR A 11 4.59 3.62 6.60
CA TYR A 11 4.37 3.47 8.03
C TYR A 11 3.46 4.57 8.54
N ASP A 12 2.45 4.19 9.32
CA ASP A 12 1.59 5.11 10.03
C ASP A 12 1.82 4.96 11.54
N ASP A 13 2.50 5.93 12.12
CA ASP A 13 2.79 6.02 13.56
C ASP A 13 1.63 6.64 14.36
N SER A 14 0.49 6.95 13.72
CA SER A 14 -0.68 7.48 14.39
C SER A 14 -1.25 6.48 15.40
N PRO A 15 -1.61 6.93 16.62
CA PRO A 15 -2.30 6.09 17.59
C PRO A 15 -3.73 5.73 17.15
N ALA A 16 -4.27 6.33 16.09
CA ALA A 16 -5.54 5.95 15.51
C ALA A 16 -5.41 4.57 14.82
N ALA A 17 -6.17 3.59 15.31
CA ALA A 17 -5.96 2.17 15.02
C ALA A 17 -6.43 1.69 13.64
N HIS A 18 -7.22 2.47 12.91
CA HIS A 18 -8.03 1.92 11.82
C HIS A 18 -7.49 2.25 10.42
N LEU A 19 -6.88 1.24 9.77
CA LEU A 19 -6.73 1.17 8.32
C LEU A 19 -8.01 0.59 7.71
N GLU A 20 -9.16 1.23 7.93
CA GLU A 20 -10.36 0.80 7.21
C GLU A 20 -10.29 1.32 5.78
N PRO A 21 -10.56 0.48 4.76
CA PRO A 21 -10.77 0.95 3.41
C PRO A 21 -11.88 1.99 3.39
N LEU A 22 -11.54 3.23 3.08
CA LEU A 22 -12.54 4.26 2.88
C LEU A 22 -13.22 3.99 1.52
N ALA A 23 -14.54 3.75 1.55
CA ALA A 23 -15.30 3.63 0.31
C ALA A 23 -15.14 4.93 -0.49
N PRO A 24 -14.63 4.88 -1.74
CA PRO A 24 -14.47 6.08 -2.54
C PRO A 24 -15.84 6.65 -2.88
N ALA A 25 -16.09 7.92 -2.53
CA ALA A 25 -17.23 8.65 -3.03
C ALA A 25 -17.04 8.95 -4.53
N TRP A 26 -18.14 9.02 -5.27
CA TRP A 26 -18.10 9.23 -6.73
C TRP A 26 -17.50 10.59 -7.11
N ASP A 27 -17.71 11.61 -6.28
CA ASP A 27 -17.25 12.99 -6.39
C ASP A 27 -16.09 13.35 -5.44
N GLY A 28 -15.74 12.46 -4.51
CA GLY A 28 -14.66 12.68 -3.55
C GLY A 28 -13.28 12.45 -4.16
N GLU A 29 -12.26 13.15 -3.69
CA GLU A 29 -10.87 12.97 -4.16
C GLU A 29 -10.14 11.80 -3.45
N GLY A 30 -10.67 11.33 -2.31
CA GLY A 30 -10.07 10.29 -1.46
C GLY A 30 -10.55 8.85 -1.68
N GLY A 31 -10.01 7.92 -0.89
CA GLY A 31 -10.49 6.53 -0.79
C GLY A 31 -10.04 5.56 -1.88
N ARG A 32 -9.39 6.02 -2.95
CA ARG A 32 -8.97 5.15 -4.07
C ARG A 32 -7.58 4.54 -3.90
N GLY A 33 -6.78 4.99 -2.92
CA GLY A 33 -5.38 4.57 -2.78
C GLY A 33 -5.21 3.06 -2.66
N LEU A 34 -5.92 2.42 -1.73
CA LEU A 34 -5.86 0.96 -1.56
C LEU A 34 -6.44 0.20 -2.76
N LEU A 35 -7.47 0.73 -3.42
CA LEU A 35 -8.02 0.16 -4.64
C LEU A 35 -6.97 0.14 -5.77
N LEU A 36 -6.23 1.24 -5.94
CA LEU A 36 -5.15 1.33 -6.92
C LEU A 36 -4.01 0.36 -6.60
N VAL A 37 -3.61 0.27 -5.32
CA VAL A 37 -2.59 -0.70 -4.87
C VAL A 37 -3.04 -2.13 -5.18
N GLN A 38 -4.29 -2.48 -4.87
CA GLN A 38 -4.84 -3.80 -5.16
C GLN A 38 -4.87 -4.13 -6.67
N ALA A 39 -5.12 -3.13 -7.52
CA ALA A 39 -5.19 -3.32 -8.96
C ALA A 39 -3.81 -3.39 -9.65
N LEU A 40 -2.80 -2.68 -9.14
CA LEU A 40 -1.52 -2.50 -9.83
C LEU A 40 -0.37 -3.33 -9.24
N ALA A 41 -0.41 -3.63 -7.95
CA ALA A 41 0.70 -4.32 -7.30
C ALA A 41 0.75 -5.81 -7.65
N GLN A 42 1.97 -6.34 -7.81
CA GLN A 42 2.17 -7.79 -7.89
C GLN A 42 1.84 -8.48 -6.56
N ALA A 43 2.19 -7.83 -5.46
CA ALA A 43 1.89 -8.27 -4.11
C ALA A 43 1.72 -7.03 -3.22
N TRP A 44 0.80 -7.09 -2.27
CA TRP A 44 0.60 -6.04 -1.29
C TRP A 44 0.02 -6.62 0.00
N GLY A 45 0.10 -5.86 1.09
CA GLY A 45 -0.51 -6.26 2.35
C GLY A 45 -0.36 -5.22 3.45
N VAL A 46 -0.93 -5.56 4.60
CA VAL A 46 -0.81 -4.79 5.85
C VAL A 46 -0.01 -5.62 6.83
N ALA A 47 0.97 -5.01 7.49
CA ALA A 47 1.76 -5.67 8.53
C ALA A 47 2.02 -4.73 9.70
N THR A 48 2.34 -5.30 10.85
CA THR A 48 2.74 -4.55 12.04
C THR A 48 4.24 -4.73 12.27
N ALA A 49 4.96 -3.62 12.40
CA ALA A 49 6.38 -3.64 12.71
C ALA A 49 6.59 -3.70 14.22
N ARG A 50 7.44 -4.63 14.67
CA ARG A 50 7.97 -4.64 16.05
C ARG A 50 8.99 -3.50 16.21
N PRO A 51 9.21 -2.97 17.42
CA PRO A 51 8.59 -3.34 18.70
C PRO A 51 7.31 -2.57 19.05
N TYR A 52 6.92 -1.56 18.27
CA TYR A 52 5.86 -0.61 18.64
C TYR A 52 4.48 -0.90 18.04
N GLY A 53 4.31 -2.03 17.34
CA GLY A 53 3.02 -2.38 16.72
C GLY A 53 2.60 -1.45 15.59
N ARG A 54 3.55 -0.69 15.02
CA ARG A 54 3.30 0.30 13.96
C ARG A 54 2.75 -0.39 12.73
N LYS A 55 1.54 -0.01 12.34
CA LYS A 55 0.90 -0.54 11.13
C LYS A 55 1.56 0.08 9.91
N HIS A 56 1.83 -0.74 8.91
CA HIS A 56 2.28 -0.28 7.62
C HIS A 56 1.59 -1.04 6.50
N VAL A 57 1.32 -0.34 5.43
CA VAL A 57 0.90 -0.91 4.15
C VAL A 57 2.16 -1.06 3.30
N TRP A 58 2.29 -2.17 2.59
CA TRP A 58 3.39 -2.39 1.66
C TRP A 58 2.87 -2.93 0.33
N PHE A 59 3.61 -2.69 -0.74
CA PHE A 59 3.36 -3.28 -2.05
C PHE A 59 4.63 -3.39 -2.91
N GLU A 60 4.58 -4.26 -3.90
CA GLU A 60 5.65 -4.52 -4.86
C GLU A 60 5.18 -4.20 -6.29
N LEU A 61 5.98 -3.40 -7.00
CA LEU A 61 5.82 -3.09 -8.43
C LEU A 61 6.99 -3.64 -9.20
N ARG A 62 6.75 -4.20 -10.37
CA ARG A 62 7.80 -4.53 -11.33
C ARG A 62 7.98 -3.39 -12.33
N SER A 63 9.21 -3.24 -12.83
CA SER A 63 9.40 -2.48 -14.07
C SER A 63 8.65 -3.27 -15.14
N GLY A 64 7.61 -2.65 -15.72
CA GLY A 64 7.05 -3.17 -16.95
C GLY A 64 8.17 -3.08 -17.97
N SER A 65 8.51 -4.19 -18.64
CA SER A 65 9.41 -4.14 -19.79
C SER A 65 8.82 -3.10 -20.74
N GLY A 66 9.44 -1.91 -20.81
CA GLY A 66 8.99 -0.84 -21.68
C GLY A 66 8.87 -1.40 -23.09
N GLY A 67 7.66 -1.36 -23.65
CA GLY A 67 7.42 -1.67 -25.06
C GLY A 67 8.11 -0.65 -25.95
#